data_AF-A0A2V7VDQ7-F1
#
_entry.id   AF-A0A2V7VDQ7-F1
#
_cell.length_a   1.000
_cell.length_b   1.000
_cell.length_c   1.000
_cell.angle_alpha   90.00
_cell.angle_beta   90.00
_cell.angle_gamma   90.00
#
_symmetry.space_group_name_H-M   'P 1'
#
loop_
_entity.id
_entity.type
_entity.pdbx_description
1 polymer ?
#
loop_
_entity_poly.entity_id
_entity_poly.type
_entity_poly.pdbx_seq_one_letter_code
_entity_poly.pdbx_strand_id
1 'polypeptide(L)'
;MAADLPALSLGLHVNFTNEAQRLVDYDDPKVASAEMRRQLDRFVSLVGRLPTHVDSHQHVHRHPVRQQLFEQFAAEHGLPLRDTPPVVFKGGFYAQWEYGVSDPDKVSVAALEGMIRGEIKDGITEMSCHPGYFDDAMEIVYHRDREVELQTLCHPRVREVLREEGIRLIGFRQLGEALAALGA
;
A
#
# COMPACT_ATOMS: atom_id res chain seq x y z
N MET A 1 -2.46 -17.62 -7.12
CA MET A 1 -2.81 -16.67 -6.05
C MET A 1 -1.59 -15.84 -5.67
N ALA A 2 -1.74 -14.66 -5.06
CA ALA A 2 -0.59 -13.86 -4.61
C ALA A 2 0.34 -14.63 -3.65
N ALA A 3 -0.21 -15.59 -2.90
CA ALA A 3 0.54 -16.51 -2.05
C ALA A 3 1.59 -17.36 -2.81
N ASP A 4 1.34 -17.64 -4.09
CA ASP A 4 2.20 -18.48 -4.95
C ASP A 4 3.35 -17.70 -5.62
N LEU A 5 3.46 -16.40 -5.34
CA LEU A 5 4.49 -15.52 -5.88
C LEU A 5 5.56 -15.24 -4.81
N PRO A 6 6.62 -16.07 -4.70
CA PRO A 6 7.57 -15.97 -3.59
C PRO A 6 8.36 -14.66 -3.58
N ALA A 7 8.51 -14.00 -4.74
CA ALA A 7 9.16 -12.70 -4.86
C ALA A 7 8.28 -11.53 -4.39
N LEU A 8 6.95 -11.67 -4.38
CA LEU A 8 6.01 -10.61 -4.01
C LEU A 8 5.90 -10.47 -2.48
N SER A 9 6.18 -9.28 -1.95
CA SER A 9 5.91 -8.97 -0.54
C SER A 9 4.42 -8.76 -0.34
N LEU A 10 3.79 -9.65 0.43
CA LEU A 10 2.34 -9.65 0.64
C LEU A 10 2.04 -9.15 2.05
N GLY A 11 1.39 -7.99 2.16
CA GLY A 11 1.01 -7.35 3.41
C GLY A 11 -0.45 -7.60 3.79
N LEU A 12 -0.79 -7.29 5.04
CA LEU A 12 -2.17 -7.24 5.51
C LEU A 12 -2.70 -5.81 5.36
N HIS A 13 -3.65 -5.63 4.44
CA HIS A 13 -4.38 -4.39 4.27
C HIS A 13 -5.64 -4.41 5.12
N VAL A 14 -5.54 -3.92 6.36
CA VAL A 14 -6.65 -3.94 7.31
C VAL A 14 -7.81 -3.12 6.76
N ASN A 15 -8.99 -3.72 6.67
CA ASN A 15 -10.17 -3.06 6.15
C ASN A 15 -11.30 -2.98 7.18
N PHE A 16 -11.78 -1.78 7.49
CA PHE A 16 -12.94 -1.58 8.36
C PHE A 16 -14.13 -0.94 7.66
N THR A 17 -14.02 -0.68 6.35
CA THR A 17 -15.03 0.03 5.57
C THR A 17 -15.28 -0.66 4.23
N ASN A 18 -16.32 -0.27 3.52
CA ASN A 18 -16.55 -0.67 2.13
C ASN A 18 -16.69 0.55 1.23
N GLU A 19 -15.82 1.55 1.45
CA GLU A 19 -15.86 2.90 0.86
C GLU A 19 -17.05 3.75 1.33
N ALA A 20 -18.28 3.22 1.27
CA ALA A 20 -19.50 3.94 1.61
C ALA A 20 -19.88 3.88 3.10
N GLN A 21 -19.52 2.81 3.81
CA GLN A 21 -19.98 2.53 5.17
C GLN A 21 -18.88 1.94 6.05
N ARG A 22 -19.05 2.14 7.36
CA ARG A 22 -18.27 1.42 8.38
C ARG A 22 -18.81 0.01 8.53
N LEU A 23 -17.93 -0.99 8.49
CA LEU A 23 -18.27 -2.40 8.68
C LEU A 23 -18.21 -2.82 10.15
N VAL A 24 -17.40 -2.12 10.95
CA VAL A 24 -17.23 -2.33 12.39
C VAL A 24 -17.12 -1.00 13.11
N ASP A 25 -17.38 -0.98 14.41
CA ASP A 25 -17.12 0.19 15.26
C ASP A 25 -15.63 0.27 15.62
N TYR A 26 -14.81 0.68 14.65
CA TYR A 26 -13.36 0.77 14.81
C TYR A 26 -12.91 2.00 15.63
N ASP A 27 -13.85 2.76 16.21
CA ASP A 27 -13.54 3.79 17.20
C ASP A 27 -13.47 3.19 18.63
N ASP A 28 -14.08 2.00 18.87
CA ASP A 28 -13.80 1.18 20.05
C ASP A 28 -12.51 0.36 19.85
N PRO A 29 -11.44 0.60 20.63
CA PRO A 29 -10.18 -0.13 20.49
C PRO A 29 -10.31 -1.64 20.66
N LYS A 30 -11.26 -2.13 21.47
CA LYS A 30 -11.49 -3.57 21.64
C LYS A 30 -12.08 -4.19 20.40
N VAL A 31 -13.06 -3.52 19.78
CA VAL A 31 -13.69 -3.97 18.54
C VAL A 31 -12.69 -3.95 17.39
N ALA A 32 -11.95 -2.85 17.24
CA ALA A 32 -10.91 -2.71 16.23
C ALA A 32 -9.82 -3.79 16.39
N SER A 33 -9.30 -3.98 17.60
CA SER A 33 -8.28 -4.99 17.90
C SER A 33 -8.75 -6.41 17.59
N ALA A 34 -9.99 -6.75 17.98
CA ALA A 34 -10.57 -8.04 17.68
C ALA A 34 -10.74 -8.27 16.17
N GLU A 35 -11.18 -7.26 15.42
CA GLU A 35 -11.32 -7.35 13.97
C GLU A 35 -9.96 -7.46 13.26
N MET A 36 -8.94 -6.71 13.68
CA MET A 36 -7.58 -6.81 13.14
C MET A 36 -7.01 -8.23 13.32
N ARG A 37 -7.20 -8.82 14.50
CA ARG A 37 -6.79 -10.22 14.77
C ARG A 37 -7.55 -11.20 13.89
N ARG A 38 -8.87 -11.04 13.73
CA ARG A 38 -9.67 -11.88 12.81
C ARG A 38 -9.15 -11.79 11.36
N GLN A 39 -8.82 -10.60 10.87
CA GLN A 39 -8.29 -10.41 9.53
C GLN A 39 -6.89 -11.02 9.38
N LEU A 40 -6.04 -10.93 10.41
CA LEU A 40 -4.74 -11.60 10.41
C LEU A 40 -4.88 -13.11 10.41
N ASP A 41 -5.74 -13.68 11.26
CA ASP A 41 -6.00 -15.13 11.29
C ASP A 41 -6.50 -15.61 9.92
N ARG A 42 -7.41 -14.83 9.30
CA ARG A 42 -7.90 -15.12 7.95
C ARG A 42 -6.78 -15.06 6.92
N PHE A 43 -5.94 -14.02 6.96
CA PHE A 43 -4.77 -13.89 6.09
C PHE A 43 -3.86 -15.11 6.22
N VAL A 44 -3.48 -15.49 7.45
CA VAL A 44 -2.61 -16.64 7.70
C VAL A 44 -3.27 -17.94 7.21
N SER A 45 -4.57 -18.12 7.40
CA SER A 45 -5.29 -19.30 6.90
C SER A 45 -5.26 -19.43 5.38
N LEU A 46 -5.23 -18.31 4.65
CA LEU A 46 -5.24 -18.27 3.18
C LEU A 46 -3.84 -18.33 2.57
N VAL A 47 -2.86 -17.73 3.25
CA VAL A 47 -1.50 -17.52 2.72
C VAL A 47 -0.51 -18.54 3.31
N GLY A 48 -0.81 -19.14 4.45
CA GLY A 48 0.04 -20.12 5.15
C GLY A 48 1.22 -19.50 5.91
N ARG A 49 1.30 -18.17 6.00
CA ARG A 49 2.37 -17.41 6.69
C ARG A 49 1.86 -16.04 7.12
N LEU A 50 2.62 -15.38 8.00
CA LEU A 50 2.37 -13.99 8.38
C LEU A 50 2.54 -13.03 7.20
N PRO A 51 1.83 -11.89 7.19
CA PRO A 51 2.07 -10.81 6.24
C PRO A 51 3.48 -10.23 6.42
N THR A 52 4.00 -9.54 5.42
CA THR A 52 5.34 -8.93 5.49
C THR A 52 5.33 -7.53 6.08
N HIS A 53 4.15 -6.91 6.17
CA HIS A 53 3.88 -5.57 6.66
C HIS A 53 2.37 -5.39 6.86
N VAL A 54 1.98 -4.31 7.52
CA VAL A 54 0.58 -3.93 7.74
C VAL A 54 0.36 -2.52 7.23
N ASP A 55 -0.79 -2.30 6.62
CA ASP A 55 -1.35 -0.98 6.37
C ASP A 55 -2.88 -1.04 6.53
N SER A 56 -3.59 0.00 6.11
CA SER A 56 -5.05 -0.01 6.22
C SER A 56 -5.73 0.68 5.05
N HIS A 57 -6.91 0.18 4.70
CA HIS A 57 -7.79 0.81 3.74
C HIS A 57 -8.13 2.24 4.18
N GLN A 58 -8.18 3.17 3.22
CA GLN A 58 -8.42 4.60 3.44
C GLN A 58 -7.52 5.27 4.50
N HIS A 59 -6.34 4.70 4.77
CA HIS A 59 -5.38 5.20 5.76
C HIS A 59 -5.98 5.39 7.18
N VAL A 60 -7.00 4.61 7.56
CA VAL A 60 -7.62 4.72 8.89
C VAL A 60 -6.63 4.59 10.06
N HIS A 61 -5.48 3.92 9.87
CA HIS A 61 -4.38 3.81 10.84
C HIS A 61 -3.75 5.17 11.20
N ARG A 62 -3.78 6.17 10.32
CA ARG A 62 -3.17 7.49 10.56
C ARG A 62 -3.89 8.34 11.60
N HIS A 63 -5.12 7.98 11.95
CA HIS A 63 -5.87 8.78 12.91
C HIS A 63 -5.31 8.60 14.32
N PRO A 64 -5.10 9.67 15.11
CA PRO A 64 -4.39 9.59 16.39
C PRO A 64 -4.92 8.53 17.37
N VAL A 65 -6.26 8.38 17.45
CA VAL A 65 -6.90 7.38 18.33
C VAL A 65 -6.58 5.94 17.91
N ARG A 66 -6.32 5.70 16.62
CA ARG A 66 -6.12 4.38 16.03
C ARG A 66 -4.65 4.07 15.78
N GLN A 67 -3.84 5.10 15.58
CA GLN A 67 -2.40 4.97 15.33
C GLN A 67 -1.74 4.09 16.38
N GLN A 68 -1.96 4.37 17.67
CA GLN A 68 -1.37 3.58 18.76
C GLN A 68 -1.81 2.10 18.71
N LEU A 69 -3.06 1.83 18.34
CA LEU A 69 -3.56 0.46 18.19
C LEU A 69 -2.85 -0.28 17.04
N PHE A 70 -2.67 0.38 15.90
CA PHE A 70 -1.95 -0.19 14.76
C PHE A 70 -0.47 -0.40 15.06
N GLU A 71 0.18 0.54 15.73
CA GLU A 71 1.58 0.41 16.16
C GLU A 71 1.75 -0.76 17.14
N GLN A 72 0.86 -0.91 18.12
CA GLN A 72 0.86 -2.04 19.05
C GLN A 72 0.65 -3.37 18.31
N PHE A 73 -0.35 -3.44 17.43
CA PHE A 73 -0.60 -4.63 16.63
C PHE A 73 0.59 -5.01 15.75
N ALA A 74 1.19 -4.03 15.07
CA ALA A 74 2.37 -4.25 14.25
C ALA A 74 3.56 -4.75 15.09
N ALA A 75 3.80 -4.13 16.26
CA ALA A 75 4.85 -4.54 17.19
C ALA A 75 4.62 -5.94 17.78
N GLU A 76 3.39 -6.29 18.19
CA GLU A 76 2.98 -7.61 18.70
C GLU A 76 3.35 -8.73 17.71
N HIS A 77 3.32 -8.44 16.41
CA HIS A 77 3.58 -9.40 15.35
C HIS A 77 4.95 -9.23 14.66
N GLY A 78 5.76 -8.26 15.09
CA GLY A 78 7.06 -7.97 14.47
C GLY A 78 6.97 -7.49 13.02
N LEU A 79 5.92 -6.74 12.69
CA LEU A 79 5.60 -6.29 11.33
C LEU A 79 5.90 -4.79 11.16
N PRO A 80 6.47 -4.36 10.02
CA PRO A 80 6.49 -2.96 9.65
C PRO A 80 5.06 -2.44 9.44
N LEU A 81 4.78 -1.23 9.93
CA LEU A 81 3.55 -0.47 9.66
C LEU A 81 3.85 0.59 8.60
N ARG A 82 2.97 0.73 7.60
CA ARG A 82 3.02 1.82 6.62
C ARG A 82 3.14 3.18 7.31
N ASP A 83 3.83 4.11 6.65
CA ASP A 83 3.97 5.50 7.10
C ASP A 83 4.62 5.64 8.49
N THR A 84 5.48 4.68 8.84
CA THR A 84 6.29 4.71 10.06
C THR A 84 7.75 4.96 9.69
N PRO A 85 8.42 5.95 10.31
CA PRO A 85 9.85 6.18 10.08
C PRO A 85 10.67 4.90 10.30
N PRO A 86 11.73 4.68 9.50
CA PRO A 86 12.31 5.62 8.54
C PRO A 86 11.74 5.53 7.11
N VAL A 87 10.65 4.80 6.88
CA VAL A 87 10.00 4.72 5.57
C VAL A 87 9.08 5.92 5.37
N VAL A 88 9.27 6.66 4.28
CA VAL A 88 8.41 7.80 3.92
C VAL A 88 7.33 7.34 2.96
N PHE A 89 6.06 7.46 3.36
CA PHE A 89 4.95 7.14 2.47
C PHE A 89 4.65 8.30 1.51
N LYS A 90 4.46 7.97 0.24
CA LYS A 90 4.03 8.87 -0.83
C LYS A 90 2.78 8.31 -1.48
N GLY A 91 1.65 8.95 -1.17
CA GLY A 91 0.41 8.75 -1.90
C GLY A 91 0.37 9.62 -3.15
N GLY A 92 -0.78 9.63 -3.82
CA GLY A 92 -1.09 10.62 -4.84
C GLY A 92 -0.95 10.17 -6.29
N PHE A 93 -0.42 8.97 -6.53
CA PHE A 93 -0.63 8.27 -7.79
C PHE A 93 -2.06 7.72 -7.81
N TYR A 94 -3.01 8.59 -8.15
CA TYR A 94 -4.44 8.32 -8.10
C TYR A 94 -5.18 9.23 -9.10
N ALA A 95 -6.08 8.66 -9.90
CA ALA A 95 -6.77 9.36 -10.97
C ALA A 95 -8.06 10.08 -10.50
N GLN A 96 -8.61 9.76 -9.33
CA GLN A 96 -9.91 10.28 -8.89
C GLN A 96 -9.82 11.17 -7.66
N TRP A 97 -9.07 12.27 -7.75
CA TRP A 97 -8.96 13.26 -6.67
C TRP A 97 -10.30 13.92 -6.33
N GLU A 98 -11.24 13.93 -7.27
CA GLU A 98 -12.65 14.19 -7.04
C GLU A 98 -13.43 12.86 -7.19
N TYR A 99 -14.33 12.58 -6.25
CA TYR A 99 -15.01 11.30 -6.17
C TYR A 99 -15.80 11.00 -7.45
N GLY A 100 -15.45 9.90 -8.12
CA GLY A 100 -16.09 9.47 -9.37
C GLY A 100 -15.66 10.26 -10.61
N VAL A 101 -14.72 11.19 -10.50
CA VAL A 101 -14.21 11.98 -11.63
C VAL A 101 -12.80 11.51 -11.97
N SER A 102 -12.69 10.74 -13.07
CA SER A 102 -11.41 10.23 -13.58
C SER A 102 -10.59 11.32 -14.26
N ASP A 103 -9.34 11.44 -13.84
CA ASP A 103 -8.28 12.23 -14.47
C ASP A 103 -7.06 11.31 -14.72
N PRO A 104 -7.02 10.59 -15.86
CA PRO A 104 -5.97 9.62 -16.16
C PRO A 104 -4.58 10.26 -16.34
N ASP A 105 -4.51 11.58 -16.57
CA ASP A 105 -3.23 12.29 -16.67
C ASP A 105 -2.46 12.22 -15.35
N LYS A 106 -3.17 12.13 -14.21
CA LYS A 106 -2.59 11.97 -12.86
C LYS A 106 -1.92 10.62 -12.63
N VAL A 107 -2.27 9.61 -13.43
CA VAL A 107 -1.70 8.26 -13.37
C VAL A 107 -0.95 7.88 -14.66
N SER A 108 -0.61 8.89 -15.47
CA SER A 108 0.19 8.72 -16.68
C SER A 108 1.66 8.41 -16.37
N VAL A 109 2.39 7.92 -17.38
CA VAL A 109 3.85 7.74 -17.30
C VAL A 109 4.56 9.05 -16.95
N ALA A 110 4.11 10.18 -17.51
CA ALA A 110 4.69 11.49 -17.22
C ALA A 110 4.45 11.91 -15.76
N ALA A 111 3.25 11.65 -15.21
CA ALA A 111 2.95 11.91 -13.81
C ALA A 111 3.82 11.06 -12.87
N LEU A 112 3.94 9.75 -13.14
CA LEU A 112 4.77 8.86 -12.33
C LEU A 112 6.26 9.24 -12.40
N GLU A 113 6.77 9.59 -13.59
CA GLU A 113 8.14 10.09 -13.74
C GLU A 113 8.35 11.38 -12.94
N GLY A 114 7.39 12.31 -12.97
CA GLY A 114 7.42 13.53 -12.17
C GLY A 114 7.46 13.26 -10.67
N MET A 115 6.66 12.30 -10.18
CA MET A 115 6.68 11.88 -8.77
C MET A 115 8.00 11.22 -8.39
N ILE A 116 8.54 10.32 -9.22
CA ILE A 116 9.80 9.63 -8.95
C ILE A 116 10.94 10.64 -8.77
N ARG A 117 11.08 11.61 -9.70
CA ARG A 117 12.16 12.60 -9.62
C ARG A 117 11.91 13.69 -8.58
N GLY A 118 10.64 14.07 -8.38
CA GLY A 118 10.25 15.18 -7.53
C GLY A 118 10.15 14.81 -6.05
N GLU A 119 9.66 13.62 -5.73
CA GLU A 119 9.21 13.27 -4.38
C GLU A 119 10.03 12.19 -3.68
N ILE A 120 10.71 11.32 -4.43
CA ILE A 120 11.63 10.33 -3.85
C ILE A 120 12.91 11.07 -3.48
N LYS A 121 13.36 10.86 -2.24
CA LYS A 121 14.60 11.41 -1.66
C LYS A 121 15.44 10.27 -1.10
N ASP A 122 16.65 10.59 -0.68
CA ASP A 122 17.54 9.65 -0.01
C ASP A 122 16.82 8.93 1.14
N GLY A 123 17.00 7.61 1.21
CA GLY A 123 16.31 6.75 2.17
C GLY A 123 15.35 5.78 1.48
N ILE A 124 14.24 5.47 2.15
CA ILE A 124 13.25 4.51 1.68
C ILE A 124 11.90 5.20 1.53
N THR A 125 11.38 5.18 0.30
CA THR A 125 10.06 5.72 -0.02
C THR A 125 9.11 4.58 -0.40
N GLU A 126 7.92 4.58 0.18
CA GLU A 126 6.80 3.70 -0.22
C GLU A 126 5.83 4.51 -1.09
N MET A 127 5.66 4.14 -2.37
CA MET A 127 4.63 4.72 -3.24
C MET A 127 3.43 3.79 -3.36
N SER A 128 2.22 4.28 -3.03
CA SER A 128 0.99 3.50 -3.23
C SER A 128 0.49 3.56 -4.67
N CYS A 129 -0.07 2.46 -5.14
CA CYS A 129 -0.80 2.35 -6.41
C CYS A 129 -1.93 1.32 -6.26
N HIS A 130 -2.83 1.28 -7.24
CA HIS A 130 -4.01 0.43 -7.29
C HIS A 130 -4.16 -0.29 -8.64
N PRO A 131 -3.10 -0.93 -9.19
CA PRO A 131 -3.20 -1.62 -10.48
C PRO A 131 -4.22 -2.76 -10.44
N GLY A 132 -4.93 -2.95 -11.54
CA GLY A 132 -5.92 -4.01 -11.69
C GLY A 132 -6.47 -4.08 -13.10
N TYR A 133 -7.00 -5.24 -13.48
CA TYR A 133 -7.74 -5.41 -14.72
C TYR A 133 -9.17 -4.90 -14.54
N PHE A 134 -9.75 -4.36 -15.62
CA PHE A 134 -11.17 -4.04 -15.64
C PHE A 134 -11.97 -5.34 -15.74
N ASP A 135 -12.99 -5.44 -14.89
CA ASP A 135 -13.90 -6.58 -14.81
C ASP A 135 -15.34 -6.05 -14.86
N ASP A 136 -16.01 -6.20 -16.00
CA ASP A 136 -17.35 -5.67 -16.22
C ASP A 136 -18.42 -6.22 -15.26
N ALA A 137 -18.14 -7.31 -14.55
CA ALA A 137 -18.99 -7.85 -13.50
C ALA A 137 -18.85 -7.12 -12.14
N MET A 138 -17.86 -6.24 -11.97
CA MET A 138 -17.62 -5.50 -10.73
C MET A 138 -18.13 -4.06 -10.79
N GLU A 139 -18.93 -3.68 -9.80
CA GLU A 139 -19.35 -2.30 -9.56
C GLU A 139 -18.40 -1.63 -8.56
N ILE A 140 -17.31 -1.04 -9.06
CA ILE A 140 -16.31 -0.31 -8.27
C ILE A 140 -16.17 1.09 -8.86
N VAL A 141 -16.01 2.12 -8.02
CA VAL A 141 -15.88 3.52 -8.46
C VAL A 141 -14.53 3.73 -9.15
N TYR A 142 -13.43 3.39 -8.47
CA TYR A 142 -12.08 3.45 -9.02
C TYR A 142 -11.75 2.15 -9.76
N HIS A 143 -12.26 2.01 -10.99
CA HIS A 143 -12.23 0.73 -11.70
C HIS A 143 -11.41 0.78 -12.99
N ARG A 144 -11.85 1.54 -14.01
CA ARG A 144 -11.10 1.70 -15.28
C ARG A 144 -9.73 2.32 -15.07
N ASP A 145 -9.60 3.22 -14.09
CA ASP A 145 -8.34 3.89 -13.78
C ASP A 145 -7.25 2.91 -13.28
N ARG A 146 -7.65 1.77 -12.71
CA ARG A 146 -6.72 0.72 -12.27
C ARG A 146 -5.97 0.06 -13.44
N GLU A 147 -6.61 -0.03 -14.60
CA GLU A 147 -5.94 -0.53 -15.81
C GLU A 147 -4.93 0.46 -16.34
N VAL A 148 -5.24 1.76 -16.27
CA VAL A 148 -4.31 2.82 -16.64
C VAL A 148 -3.09 2.79 -15.72
N GLU A 149 -3.30 2.67 -14.40
CA GLU A 149 -2.21 2.48 -13.45
C GLU A 149 -1.36 1.26 -13.78
N LEU A 150 -1.99 0.10 -14.06
CA LEU A 150 -1.28 -1.11 -14.43
C LEU A 150 -0.41 -0.93 -15.68
N GLN A 151 -0.95 -0.29 -16.72
CA GLN A 151 -0.23 0.02 -17.95
C GLN A 151 0.95 0.97 -17.70
N THR A 152 0.73 2.03 -16.94
CA THR A 152 1.77 2.98 -16.56
C THR A 152 2.90 2.31 -15.77
N LEU A 153 2.58 1.55 -14.72
CA LEU A 153 3.56 0.87 -13.87
C LEU A 153 4.39 -0.18 -14.65
N CYS A 154 3.81 -0.77 -15.69
CA CYS A 154 4.49 -1.74 -16.55
C CYS A 154 5.22 -1.09 -17.74
N HIS A 155 5.10 0.22 -17.94
CA HIS A 155 5.69 0.91 -19.08
C HIS A 155 7.23 0.91 -18.98
N PRO A 156 7.98 0.60 -20.07
CA PRO A 156 9.45 0.51 -20.04
C PRO A 156 10.14 1.78 -19.51
N ARG A 157 9.58 2.96 -19.84
CA ARG A 157 10.08 4.25 -19.35
C ARG A 157 10.20 4.32 -17.83
N VAL A 158 9.27 3.73 -17.07
CA VAL A 158 9.33 3.75 -15.60
C VAL A 158 10.57 3.04 -15.09
N ARG A 159 10.93 1.89 -15.69
CA ARG A 159 12.19 1.18 -15.34
C ARG A 159 13.44 1.98 -15.71
N GLU A 160 13.40 2.70 -16.83
CA GLU A 160 14.51 3.57 -17.22
C GLU A 160 14.73 4.70 -16.22
N VAL A 161 13.65 5.40 -15.83
CA VAL A 161 13.70 6.50 -14.85
C VAL A 161 14.22 6.01 -13.51
N LEU A 162 13.73 4.88 -13.00
CA LEU A 162 14.23 4.30 -11.74
C LEU A 162 15.74 4.03 -11.80
N ARG A 163 16.24 3.54 -12.94
CA ARG A 163 17.68 3.30 -13.14
C ARG A 163 18.47 4.61 -13.26
N GLU A 164 17.95 5.60 -13.98
CA GLU A 164 18.56 6.93 -14.12
C GLU A 164 18.71 7.63 -12.76
N GLU A 165 17.72 7.49 -11.89
CA GLU A 165 17.71 8.04 -10.52
C GLU A 165 18.45 7.14 -9.50
N GLY A 166 19.02 6.00 -9.93
CA GLY A 166 19.72 5.08 -9.03
C GLY A 166 18.82 4.41 -7.98
N ILE A 167 17.51 4.34 -8.23
CA ILE A 167 16.52 3.80 -7.30
C ILE A 167 16.46 2.28 -7.41
N ARG A 168 16.62 1.61 -6.26
CA ARG A 168 16.42 0.17 -6.13
C ARG A 168 15.01 -0.14 -5.64
N LEU A 169 14.24 -0.90 -6.42
CA LEU A 169 12.96 -1.44 -5.98
C LEU A 169 13.16 -2.57 -4.97
N ILE A 170 12.41 -2.51 -3.87
CA ILE A 170 12.40 -3.51 -2.81
C ILE A 170 10.96 -3.84 -2.41
N GLY A 171 10.76 -5.01 -1.83
CA GLY A 171 9.57 -5.32 -1.03
C GLY A 171 9.86 -5.24 0.47
N PHE A 172 8.81 -5.20 1.30
CA PHE A 172 8.96 -5.13 2.76
C PHE A 172 9.78 -6.26 3.39
N ARG A 173 9.89 -7.44 2.76
CA ARG A 173 10.82 -8.49 3.25
C ARG A 173 12.29 -8.07 3.21
N GLN A 174 12.64 -7.17 2.29
CA GLN A 174 13.99 -6.65 2.11
C GLN A 174 14.21 -5.36 2.91
N LEU A 175 13.23 -4.91 3.71
CA LEU A 175 13.31 -3.66 4.45
C LEU A 175 14.50 -3.67 5.42
N GLY A 176 14.67 -4.74 6.20
CA GLY A 176 15.81 -4.84 7.13
C GLY A 176 17.18 -4.78 6.44
N GLU A 177 17.33 -5.43 5.28
CA GLU A 177 18.56 -5.38 4.46
C GLU A 177 18.77 -3.96 3.91
N ALA A 178 17.70 -3.32 3.42
CA ALA A 178 17.77 -1.96 2.90
C ALA A 178 18.17 -0.94 3.97
N LEU A 179 17.66 -1.08 5.20
CA LEU A 179 18.03 -0.22 6.33
C LEU A 179 19.49 -0.40 6.72
N ALA A 180 19.96 -1.65 6.83
CA ALA A 180 21.35 -1.94 7.12
C ALA A 180 22.30 -1.35 6.07
N ALA A 181 21.92 -1.39 4.79
CA ALA A 181 22.69 -0.79 3.69
C ALA A 181 22.76 0.75 3.75
N LEU A 182 21.77 1.40 4.39
CA LEU A 182 21.72 2.84 4.61
C LEU A 182 22.39 3.28 5.92
N GLY A 183 22.85 2.34 6.75
CA GLY A 183 23.45 2.62 8.06
C GLY A 183 22.42 3.08 9.11
N ALA A 184 21.15 2.68 8.95
CA ALA A 184 20.04 2.98 9.84
C ALA A 184 19.71 1.82 10.79
#